data_AF-A0A1B8CVK2-F1
#
_entry.id   AF-A0A1B8CVK2-F1
#
_cell.length_a   1.000
_cell.length_b   1.000
_cell.length_c   1.000
_cell.angle_alpha   90.00
_cell.angle_beta   90.00
_cell.angle_gamma   90.00
#
_symmetry.space_group_name_H-M   'P 1'
#
loop_
_entity.id
_entity.type
_entity.pdbx_description
1 polymer ?
#
loop_
_entity_poly.entity_id
_entity_poly.type
_entity_poly.pdbx_seq_one_letter_code
_entity_poly.pdbx_strand_id
1 'polypeptide(L)'
;MGAQRPLRLDPNDSSSFPKRSELPKIPGAMSGAAWFCKYLNRPLVYPLVNDISYVNHVDGRMMGRAFIWACTSPNAHGQSFNLDNGDVWEFRSMWHVLSRYYNVPLAAKDESFTLAIVDKFGLRTFTLEDLAGQSVQNVDIQMNNCEEHQKLGGGRVWIKSRVKLTQAGFTDCVDTEEMAVHYFDQMATDKLLPTRKQLDGM
;
A
#
# COMPACT_ATOMS: atom_id res chain seq x y z
N MET A 1 -11.52 -28.29 29.00
CA MET A 1 -11.81 -26.86 28.84
C MET A 1 -10.65 -26.07 29.44
N GLY A 2 -9.69 -25.62 28.61
CA GLY A 2 -8.58 -24.77 29.06
C GLY A 2 -8.79 -23.37 28.52
N ALA A 3 -9.09 -22.41 29.40
CA ALA A 3 -9.20 -21.01 29.03
C ALA A 3 -7.81 -20.44 28.71
N GLN A 4 -7.59 -19.98 27.47
CA GLN A 4 -6.40 -19.20 27.12
C GLN A 4 -6.46 -17.85 27.86
N ARG A 5 -5.39 -17.52 28.61
CA ARG A 5 -5.23 -16.19 29.21
C ARG A 5 -5.15 -15.12 28.12
N PRO A 6 -5.69 -13.92 28.35
CA PRO A 6 -5.52 -12.80 27.43
C PRO A 6 -4.03 -12.42 27.34
N LEU A 7 -3.52 -12.27 26.11
CA LEU A 7 -2.20 -11.74 25.84
C LEU A 7 -2.10 -10.34 26.46
N ARG A 8 -1.19 -10.14 27.42
CA ARG A 8 -0.85 -8.84 27.98
C ARG A 8 0.33 -8.30 27.17
N LEU A 9 0.08 -7.37 26.26
CA LEU A 9 1.14 -6.69 25.51
C LEU A 9 1.86 -5.71 26.45
N ASP A 10 3.18 -5.85 26.57
CA ASP A 10 4.03 -4.93 27.32
C ASP A 10 4.34 -3.72 26.42
N PRO A 11 3.93 -2.49 26.80
CA PRO A 11 4.17 -1.29 26.00
C PRO A 11 5.65 -0.93 25.83
N ASN A 12 6.57 -1.56 26.57
CA ASN A 12 8.01 -1.38 26.41
C ASN A 12 8.69 -2.50 25.60
N ASP A 13 7.94 -3.51 25.17
CA ASP A 13 8.47 -4.61 24.37
C ASP A 13 8.38 -4.30 22.86
N SER A 14 9.44 -3.70 22.32
CA SER A 14 9.56 -3.39 20.89
C SER A 14 9.58 -4.64 19.98
N SER A 15 9.69 -5.85 20.54
CA SER A 15 9.64 -7.11 19.77
C SER A 15 8.23 -7.51 19.34
N SER A 16 7.22 -6.91 19.98
CA SER A 16 5.79 -7.10 19.67
C SER A 16 5.26 -6.17 18.58
N PHE A 17 6.06 -5.19 18.16
CA PHE A 17 5.77 -4.31 17.02
C PHE A 17 6.31 -4.92 15.72
N PRO A 18 5.64 -4.67 14.59
CA PRO A 18 6.11 -5.01 13.25
C PRO A 18 7.61 -4.78 13.07
N LYS A 19 8.35 -5.81 12.66
CA LYS A 19 9.77 -5.62 12.30
C LYS A 19 9.85 -4.71 11.07
N ARG A 20 10.94 -3.95 10.92
CA ARG A 20 11.19 -3.00 9.81
C ARG A 20 11.02 -3.59 8.38
N SER A 21 10.91 -4.93 8.25
CA SER A 21 10.55 -5.69 7.05
C SER A 21 9.04 -5.70 6.71
N GLU A 22 8.20 -5.05 7.52
CA GLU A 22 6.74 -4.98 7.37
C GLU A 22 6.27 -3.66 6.75
N LEU A 23 7.16 -2.94 6.05
CA LEU A 23 6.81 -1.73 5.29
C LEU A 23 5.81 -2.04 4.16
N PRO A 24 4.98 -1.07 3.76
CA PRO A 24 3.97 -1.30 2.75
C PRO A 24 4.62 -1.59 1.41
N LYS A 25 4.37 -2.83 1.02
CA LYS A 25 5.06 -3.60 0.01
C LYS A 25 4.68 -3.22 -1.43
N ILE A 26 3.40 -2.91 -1.62
CA ILE A 26 2.80 -2.52 -2.90
C ILE A 26 3.22 -1.10 -3.31
N PRO A 27 3.16 -0.08 -2.42
CA PRO A 27 3.69 1.26 -2.72
C PRO A 27 5.12 1.25 -3.24
N GLY A 28 6.01 0.43 -2.66
CA GLY A 28 7.41 0.33 -3.10
C GLY A 28 7.58 -0.05 -4.56
N ALA A 29 6.93 -1.13 -5.00
CA ALA A 29 7.04 -1.61 -6.37
C ALA A 29 6.53 -0.58 -7.41
N MET A 30 5.36 0.02 -7.16
CA MET A 30 4.76 1.02 -8.06
C MET A 30 5.61 2.29 -8.14
N SER A 31 6.13 2.73 -7.00
CA SER A 31 6.98 3.91 -6.88
C SER A 31 8.32 3.73 -7.59
N GLY A 32 8.95 2.55 -7.46
CA GLY A 32 10.19 2.21 -8.18
C GLY A 32 10.02 2.19 -9.70
N ALA A 33 8.90 1.64 -10.20
CA ALA A 33 8.60 1.63 -11.63
C ALA A 33 8.40 3.06 -12.18
N ALA A 34 7.65 3.91 -11.48
CA ALA A 34 7.42 5.29 -11.90
C ALA A 34 8.69 6.14 -11.88
N TRP A 35 9.50 5.99 -10.84
CA TRP A 35 10.82 6.62 -10.75
C TRP A 35 11.68 6.26 -11.98
N PHE A 36 11.62 5.00 -12.40
CA PHE A 36 12.41 4.53 -13.53
C PHE A 36 11.90 5.01 -14.89
N CYS A 37 10.59 5.06 -15.10
CA CYS A 37 10.02 5.72 -16.27
C CYS A 37 10.55 7.15 -16.41
N LYS A 38 10.54 7.91 -15.31
CA LYS A 38 11.13 9.26 -15.29
C LYS A 38 12.62 9.23 -15.66
N TYR A 39 13.40 8.32 -15.05
CA TYR A 39 14.83 8.16 -15.30
C TYR A 39 15.17 7.86 -16.78
N LEU A 40 14.36 7.03 -17.45
CA LEU A 40 14.53 6.71 -18.86
C LEU A 40 13.90 7.73 -19.82
N ASN A 41 13.34 8.82 -19.31
CA ASN A 41 12.51 9.75 -20.10
C ASN A 41 11.41 9.01 -20.89
N ARG A 42 10.80 8.01 -20.25
CA ARG A 42 9.66 7.25 -20.76
C ARG A 42 8.40 7.63 -20.00
N PRO A 43 7.25 7.60 -20.67
CA PRO A 43 5.99 7.85 -19.97
C PRO A 43 5.67 6.69 -19.02
N LEU A 44 4.94 7.01 -17.96
CA LEU A 44 4.40 6.04 -17.03
C LEU A 44 3.13 5.43 -17.62
N VAL A 45 3.15 4.12 -17.81
CA VAL A 45 2.08 3.37 -18.44
C VAL A 45 1.21 2.71 -17.39
N TYR A 46 -0.11 2.76 -17.59
CA TYR A 46 -1.05 1.94 -16.85
C TYR A 46 -1.04 0.47 -17.31
N PRO A 47 -0.72 -0.50 -16.44
CA PRO A 47 -0.49 -1.89 -16.82
C PRO A 47 -1.76 -2.75 -16.88
N LEU A 48 -2.94 -2.24 -16.49
CA LEU A 48 -4.12 -3.11 -16.32
C LEU A 48 -5.02 -3.15 -17.55
N VAL A 49 -5.60 -4.34 -17.77
CA VAL A 49 -6.45 -4.68 -18.92
C VAL A 49 -7.91 -4.29 -18.72
N ASN A 50 -8.36 -4.14 -17.46
CA ASN A 50 -9.74 -3.78 -17.11
C ASN A 50 -9.86 -2.38 -16.47
N ASP A 51 -11.05 -1.80 -16.59
CA ASP A 51 -11.33 -0.39 -16.46
C ASP A 51 -12.01 0.03 -15.14
N ILE A 52 -12.30 -0.89 -14.20
CA ILE A 52 -12.92 -0.55 -12.92
C ILE A 52 -12.36 -1.43 -11.78
N SER A 53 -11.61 -0.82 -10.85
CA SER A 53 -11.13 -1.47 -9.61
C SER A 53 -11.23 -0.49 -8.44
N TYR A 54 -12.40 -0.47 -7.80
CA TYR A 54 -12.62 0.29 -6.56
C TYR A 54 -12.26 -0.56 -5.35
N VAL A 55 -11.47 0.00 -4.44
CA VAL A 55 -10.96 -0.72 -3.26
C VAL A 55 -10.86 0.23 -2.07
N ASN A 56 -10.86 -0.31 -0.86
CA ASN A 56 -10.44 0.42 0.33
C ASN A 56 -9.04 -0.02 0.77
N HIS A 57 -8.25 0.90 1.28
CA HIS A 57 -6.97 0.60 1.93
C HIS A 57 -6.99 0.96 3.41
N VAL A 58 -5.94 0.52 4.12
CA VAL A 58 -5.76 0.83 5.54
C VAL A 58 -4.33 1.30 5.77
N ASP A 59 -4.21 2.52 6.26
CA ASP A 59 -2.95 3.11 6.70
C ASP A 59 -2.52 2.45 8.02
N GLY A 60 -1.28 1.98 8.09
CA GLY A 60 -0.74 1.31 9.28
C GLY A 60 -0.70 2.20 10.52
N ARG A 61 -0.52 3.52 10.36
CA ARG A 61 -0.50 4.49 11.46
C ARG A 61 -1.92 4.68 12.01
N MET A 62 -2.92 4.78 11.13
CA MET A 62 -4.33 4.81 11.52
C MET A 62 -4.77 3.50 12.17
N MET A 63 -4.28 2.35 11.68
CA MET A 63 -4.49 1.06 12.33
C MET A 63 -3.95 1.03 13.76
N GLY A 64 -2.75 1.58 13.98
CA GLY A 64 -2.22 1.75 15.34
C GLY A 64 -3.14 2.59 16.24
N ARG A 65 -3.67 3.71 15.73
CA ARG A 65 -4.64 4.55 16.47
C ARG A 65 -5.95 3.81 16.74
N ALA A 66 -6.44 3.01 15.80
CA ALA A 66 -7.63 2.20 15.97
C ALA A 66 -7.45 1.14 17.07
N PHE A 67 -6.27 0.51 17.16
CA PHE A 67 -5.97 -0.44 18.24
C PHE A 67 -5.91 0.23 19.60
N ILE A 68 -5.24 1.39 19.70
CA ILE A 68 -5.23 2.17 20.95
C ILE A 68 -6.66 2.52 21.36
N TRP A 69 -7.47 3.05 20.42
CA TRP A 69 -8.87 3.36 20.67
C TRP A 69 -9.66 2.14 21.16
N ALA A 70 -9.49 0.98 20.51
CA ALA A 70 -10.20 -0.24 20.88
C ALA A 70 -9.84 -0.73 22.29
N CYS A 71 -8.61 -0.49 22.74
CA CYS A 71 -8.18 -0.82 24.11
C CYS A 71 -8.72 0.14 25.17
N THR A 72 -9.09 1.37 24.81
CA THR A 72 -9.51 2.41 25.77
C THR A 72 -11.00 2.73 25.73
N SER A 73 -11.70 2.33 24.68
CA SER A 73 -13.12 2.68 24.46
C SER A 73 -14.06 1.59 24.98
N PRO A 74 -14.97 1.90 25.93
CA PRO A 74 -16.01 0.95 26.36
C PRO A 74 -16.88 0.44 25.20
N ASN A 75 -17.10 1.28 24.17
CA ASN A 75 -17.91 0.92 22.99
C ASN A 75 -17.23 -0.13 22.10
N ALA A 76 -15.93 -0.37 22.28
CA ALA A 76 -15.18 -1.37 21.52
C ALA A 76 -15.13 -2.75 22.20
N HIS A 77 -15.53 -2.86 23.48
CA HIS A 77 -15.40 -4.08 24.25
C HIS A 77 -16.23 -5.24 23.65
N GLY A 78 -15.56 -6.36 23.35
CA GLY A 78 -16.21 -7.54 22.79
C GLY A 78 -16.75 -7.34 21.37
N GLN A 79 -16.28 -6.31 20.65
CA GLN A 79 -16.73 -6.00 19.30
C GLN A 79 -15.68 -6.33 18.25
N SER A 80 -16.16 -6.78 17.09
CA SER A 80 -15.38 -6.80 15.85
C SER A 80 -15.79 -5.65 14.95
N PHE A 81 -14.81 -5.00 14.32
CA PHE A 81 -15.00 -3.89 13.40
C PHE A 81 -14.21 -4.10 12.11
N ASN A 82 -14.77 -3.65 11.00
CA ASN A 82 -13.99 -3.43 9.79
C ASN A 82 -13.19 -2.14 9.94
N LEU A 83 -11.98 -2.14 9.42
CA LEU A 83 -11.12 -0.96 9.36
C LEU A 83 -10.62 -0.73 7.93
N ASP A 84 -10.69 0.54 7.54
CA ASP A 84 -10.14 1.13 6.33
C ASP A 84 -9.94 2.63 6.54
N ASN A 85 -9.34 3.30 5.57
CA ASN A 85 -8.99 4.71 5.55
C ASN A 85 -10.17 5.68 5.62
N GLY A 86 -11.40 5.21 5.39
CA GLY A 86 -12.60 6.04 5.36
C GLY A 86 -12.90 6.64 3.99
N ASP A 87 -12.12 6.31 2.98
CA ASP A 87 -12.34 6.65 1.58
C ASP A 87 -12.48 5.38 0.71
N VAL A 88 -13.07 5.55 -0.46
CA VAL A 88 -13.03 4.57 -1.56
C VAL A 88 -12.23 5.24 -2.65
N TRP A 89 -11.26 4.52 -3.19
CA TRP A 89 -10.44 5.04 -4.27
C TRP A 89 -10.42 4.05 -5.43
N GLU A 90 -10.21 4.59 -6.63
CA GLU A 90 -9.98 3.79 -7.80
C GLU A 90 -8.50 3.48 -7.92
N PHE A 91 -8.16 2.22 -8.12
CA PHE A 91 -6.76 1.79 -8.20
C PHE A 91 -5.96 2.54 -9.29
N ARG A 92 -6.64 2.94 -10.39
CA ARG A 92 -6.10 3.80 -11.46
C ARG A 92 -5.58 5.13 -10.96
N SER A 93 -6.20 5.70 -9.94
CA SER A 93 -5.79 6.98 -9.37
C SER A 93 -4.35 6.96 -8.87
N MET A 94 -3.81 5.79 -8.53
CA MET A 94 -2.38 5.64 -8.17
C MET A 94 -1.44 6.11 -9.27
N TRP A 95 -1.78 5.89 -10.53
CA TRP A 95 -0.96 6.37 -11.65
C TRP A 95 -0.94 7.89 -11.73
N HIS A 96 -2.06 8.54 -11.44
CA HIS A 96 -2.10 10.00 -11.32
C HIS A 96 -1.28 10.50 -10.13
N VAL A 97 -1.34 9.81 -8.98
CA VAL A 97 -0.47 10.11 -7.82
C VAL A 97 1.00 9.99 -8.20
N LEU A 98 1.41 8.88 -8.81
CA LEU A 98 2.79 8.63 -9.23
C LEU A 98 3.27 9.64 -10.28
N SER A 99 2.42 9.98 -11.26
CA SER A 99 2.70 10.99 -12.27
C SER A 99 2.99 12.35 -11.65
N ARG A 100 2.13 12.81 -10.72
CA ARG A 100 2.34 14.07 -9.98
C ARG A 100 3.55 13.98 -9.06
N TYR A 101 3.72 12.86 -8.37
CA TYR A 101 4.79 12.66 -7.39
C TYR A 101 6.17 12.68 -8.06
N TYR A 102 6.34 12.01 -9.20
CA TYR A 102 7.62 11.89 -9.92
C TYR A 102 7.77 12.84 -11.11
N ASN A 103 6.78 13.68 -11.37
CA ASN A 103 6.72 14.55 -12.54
C ASN A 103 6.99 13.77 -13.85
N VAL A 104 6.31 12.64 -14.02
CA VAL A 104 6.41 11.74 -15.19
C VAL A 104 5.10 11.79 -15.98
N PRO A 105 5.13 11.99 -17.31
CA PRO A 105 3.92 12.01 -18.11
C PRO A 105 3.27 10.63 -18.13
N LEU A 106 1.94 10.58 -18.13
CA LEU A 106 1.19 9.33 -18.31
C LEU A 106 1.10 9.00 -19.80
N ALA A 107 1.29 7.73 -20.16
CA ALA A 107 0.98 7.20 -21.48
C ALA A 107 -0.15 6.18 -21.43
N ALA A 108 -0.84 6.05 -22.57
CA ALA A 108 -1.68 4.91 -22.84
C ALA A 108 -0.79 3.70 -23.19
N LYS A 109 -0.96 2.63 -22.42
CA LYS A 109 -0.57 1.22 -22.66
C LYS A 109 0.76 0.94 -23.40
N ASP A 110 1.74 0.39 -22.68
CA ASP A 110 2.98 -0.25 -23.13
C ASP A 110 3.63 -1.12 -22.01
N GLU A 111 3.79 -2.41 -22.26
CA GLU A 111 4.11 -3.45 -21.26
C GLU A 111 5.58 -3.90 -21.36
N SER A 112 6.52 -3.23 -20.66
CA SER A 112 7.82 -3.85 -20.34
C SER A 112 8.63 -3.06 -19.32
N PHE A 113 8.83 -3.55 -18.07
CA PHE A 113 10.07 -3.23 -17.32
C PHE A 113 10.30 -3.98 -15.98
N THR A 114 11.58 -4.03 -15.53
CA THR A 114 12.11 -3.70 -14.16
C THR A 114 13.12 -4.67 -13.53
N LEU A 115 14.38 -4.69 -13.98
CA LEU A 115 15.50 -5.31 -13.21
C LEU A 115 16.81 -4.49 -13.15
N ALA A 116 17.01 -3.45 -13.98
CA ALA A 116 18.30 -2.75 -14.11
C ALA A 116 18.63 -1.68 -13.03
N ILE A 117 17.79 -1.52 -12.00
CA ILE A 117 17.79 -0.34 -11.10
C ILE A 117 18.67 -0.52 -9.86
N VAL A 118 18.69 -1.74 -9.31
CA VAL A 118 19.27 -2.01 -7.98
C VAL A 118 20.76 -1.70 -7.95
N ASP A 119 21.49 -2.17 -8.98
CA ASP A 119 22.95 -2.00 -9.07
C ASP A 119 23.36 -0.54 -9.32
N LYS A 120 22.57 0.20 -10.11
CA LYS A 120 22.93 1.57 -10.53
C LYS A 120 22.93 2.58 -9.39
N PHE A 121 22.01 2.42 -8.45
CA PHE A 121 21.82 3.37 -7.35
C PHE A 121 22.32 2.85 -6.00
N GLY A 122 23.00 1.69 -5.98
CA GLY A 122 23.47 1.06 -4.75
C GLY A 122 22.32 0.79 -3.77
N LEU A 123 21.15 0.43 -4.30
CA LEU A 123 19.98 0.15 -3.48
C LEU A 123 20.16 -1.20 -2.78
N ARG A 124 19.46 -1.38 -1.66
CA ARG A 124 19.43 -2.68 -0.98
C ARG A 124 18.72 -3.69 -1.89
N THR A 125 19.34 -4.86 -2.06
CA THR A 125 18.76 -5.98 -2.82
C THR A 125 17.70 -6.68 -1.98
N PHE A 126 16.50 -6.83 -2.53
CA PHE A 126 15.38 -7.57 -1.94
C PHE A 126 14.82 -8.52 -3.00
N THR A 127 14.40 -9.73 -2.61
CA THR A 127 13.57 -10.57 -3.49
C THR A 127 12.17 -9.97 -3.62
N LEU A 128 11.41 -10.40 -4.64
CA LEU A 128 9.99 -10.01 -4.75
C LEU A 128 9.20 -10.47 -3.51
N GLU A 129 9.58 -11.57 -2.87
CA GLU A 129 8.93 -12.03 -1.63
C GLU A 129 9.32 -11.16 -0.42
N ASP A 130 10.56 -10.67 -0.36
CA ASP A 130 10.99 -9.70 0.67
C ASP A 130 10.21 -8.39 0.52
N LEU A 131 10.13 -7.87 -0.71
CA LEU A 131 9.53 -6.58 -1.01
C LEU A 131 8.01 -6.62 -1.02
N ALA A 132 7.43 -7.70 -1.53
CA ALA A 132 6.01 -7.84 -1.84
C ALA A 132 5.26 -8.89 -1.00
N GLY A 133 5.95 -9.83 -0.34
CA GLY A 133 5.36 -10.83 0.56
C GLY A 133 4.16 -11.56 -0.05
N GLN A 134 3.17 -11.92 0.78
CA GLN A 134 1.88 -12.40 0.26
C GLN A 134 1.02 -11.27 -0.36
N SER A 135 1.52 -10.04 -0.39
CA SER A 135 0.84 -8.92 -1.04
C SER A 135 0.95 -9.00 -2.56
N VAL A 136 1.87 -9.78 -3.16
CA VAL A 136 1.85 -10.01 -4.61
C VAL A 136 0.57 -10.67 -5.06
N GLN A 137 0.05 -11.64 -4.30
CA GLN A 137 -1.21 -12.32 -4.61
C GLN A 137 -2.38 -11.36 -4.48
N ASN A 138 -2.38 -10.51 -3.45
CA ASN A 138 -3.40 -9.48 -3.28
C ASN A 138 -3.36 -8.43 -4.40
N VAL A 139 -2.17 -7.98 -4.80
CA VAL A 139 -1.98 -7.08 -5.95
C VAL A 139 -2.43 -7.75 -7.23
N ASP A 140 -2.01 -8.99 -7.48
CA ASP A 140 -2.34 -9.72 -8.69
C ASP A 140 -3.86 -9.97 -8.81
N ILE A 141 -4.53 -10.28 -7.69
CA ILE A 141 -6.00 -10.35 -7.61
C ILE A 141 -6.65 -8.99 -7.90
N GLN A 142 -6.12 -7.89 -7.35
CA GLN A 142 -6.66 -6.53 -7.54
C GLN A 142 -6.35 -5.94 -8.92
N MET A 143 -5.24 -6.35 -9.53
CA MET A 143 -4.74 -5.87 -10.81
C MET A 143 -5.24 -6.75 -11.99
N ASN A 144 -5.63 -8.00 -11.74
CA ASN A 144 -6.29 -8.89 -12.71
C ASN A 144 -5.58 -8.93 -14.08
N ASN A 145 -4.27 -9.20 -14.07
CA ASN A 145 -3.42 -9.13 -15.26
C ASN A 145 -3.35 -10.42 -16.11
N CYS A 146 -4.26 -11.38 -15.91
CA CYS A 146 -4.27 -12.60 -16.71
C CYS A 146 -5.67 -12.97 -17.21
N GLU A 147 -5.86 -12.98 -18.54
CA GLU A 147 -7.08 -13.46 -19.21
C GLU A 147 -7.46 -14.88 -18.78
N GLU A 148 -6.46 -15.73 -18.51
CA GLU A 148 -6.65 -17.13 -18.09
C GLU A 148 -7.15 -17.25 -16.63
N HIS A 149 -6.97 -16.20 -15.81
CA HIS A 149 -7.30 -16.16 -14.38
C HIS A 149 -8.50 -15.27 -14.02
N GLN A 150 -9.36 -14.90 -14.98
CA GLN A 150 -10.67 -14.27 -14.71
C GLN A 150 -11.48 -15.01 -13.61
N LYS A 151 -11.18 -16.29 -13.37
CA LYS A 151 -11.74 -17.16 -12.32
C LYS A 151 -11.44 -16.72 -10.89
N LEU A 152 -10.39 -15.95 -10.61
CA LEU A 152 -10.00 -15.56 -9.24
C LEU A 152 -10.63 -14.26 -8.73
N GLY A 153 -11.33 -13.50 -9.59
CA GLY A 153 -11.87 -12.23 -9.12
C GLY A 153 -12.77 -11.42 -10.03
N GLY A 154 -12.81 -11.65 -11.35
CA GLY A 154 -13.78 -11.03 -12.26
C GLY A 154 -14.05 -9.52 -12.07
N GLY A 155 -13.06 -8.71 -11.65
CA GLY A 155 -13.27 -7.28 -11.37
C GLY A 155 -14.15 -7.01 -10.15
N ARG A 156 -14.17 -7.90 -9.14
CA ARG A 156 -14.93 -7.70 -7.91
C ARG A 156 -14.42 -6.47 -7.18
N VAL A 157 -15.36 -5.67 -6.69
CA VAL A 157 -15.13 -4.54 -5.79
C VAL A 157 -14.85 -5.08 -4.38
N TRP A 158 -13.69 -4.74 -3.81
CA TRP A 158 -13.30 -5.15 -2.45
C TRP A 158 -13.46 -3.95 -1.50
N ILE A 159 -14.71 -3.70 -1.12
CA ILE A 159 -15.08 -2.61 -0.20
C ILE A 159 -15.62 -3.20 1.10
N LYS A 160 -15.19 -2.62 2.22
CA LYS A 160 -15.69 -2.94 3.56
C LYS A 160 -16.51 -1.77 4.08
N SER A 161 -17.55 -2.07 4.87
CA SER A 161 -18.30 -1.02 5.55
C SER A 161 -17.71 -0.76 6.93
N ARG A 162 -17.33 0.49 7.19
CA ARG A 162 -16.87 0.97 8.51
C ARG A 162 -17.95 1.65 9.35
N VAL A 163 -19.22 1.62 8.92
CA VAL A 163 -20.33 2.32 9.61
C VAL A 163 -20.38 1.97 11.09
N LYS A 164 -20.24 0.67 11.43
CA LYS A 164 -20.22 0.21 12.83
C LYS A 164 -19.09 0.83 13.64
N LEU A 165 -17.89 0.95 13.06
CA LEU A 165 -16.72 1.54 13.72
C LEU A 165 -16.93 3.03 14.00
N THR A 166 -17.46 3.75 13.00
CA THR A 166 -17.80 5.17 13.12
C THR A 166 -18.88 5.39 14.19
N GLN A 167 -19.95 4.58 14.19
CA GLN A 167 -21.02 4.65 15.19
C GLN A 167 -20.53 4.31 16.61
N ALA A 168 -19.52 3.45 16.74
CA ALA A 168 -18.91 3.14 18.03
C ALA A 168 -17.99 4.27 18.54
N GLY A 169 -17.64 5.24 17.69
CA GLY A 169 -16.91 6.45 18.07
C GLY A 169 -15.49 6.58 17.49
N PHE A 170 -15.05 5.70 16.60
CA PHE A 170 -13.78 5.88 15.87
C PHE A 170 -14.03 6.47 14.49
N THR A 171 -13.84 7.78 14.38
CA THR A 171 -14.17 8.57 13.18
C THR A 171 -12.95 9.04 12.40
N ASP A 172 -11.77 8.53 12.74
CA ASP A 172 -10.52 8.94 12.11
C ASP A 172 -10.44 8.48 10.66
N CYS A 173 -9.85 9.31 9.80
CA CYS A 173 -9.73 9.05 8.37
C CYS A 173 -8.34 9.45 7.84
N VAL A 174 -7.95 8.82 6.75
CA VAL A 174 -6.71 9.11 6.04
C VAL A 174 -7.03 9.11 4.55
N ASP A 175 -6.62 10.14 3.82
CA ASP A 175 -6.70 10.12 2.36
C ASP A 175 -5.70 9.08 1.81
N THR A 176 -6.19 8.15 0.98
CA THR A 176 -5.37 7.05 0.46
C THR A 176 -4.27 7.53 -0.48
N GLU A 177 -4.46 8.62 -1.22
CA GLU A 177 -3.41 9.21 -2.06
C GLU A 177 -2.33 9.86 -1.19
N GLU A 178 -2.70 10.62 -0.17
CA GLU A 178 -1.76 11.21 0.80
C GLU A 178 -0.98 10.13 1.57
N MET A 179 -1.66 9.04 1.94
CA MET A 179 -1.04 7.85 2.52
C MET A 179 0.06 7.30 1.59
N ALA A 180 -0.24 7.15 0.29
CA ALA A 180 0.73 6.65 -0.67
C ALA A 180 1.97 7.54 -0.76
N VAL A 181 1.76 8.86 -0.87
CA VAL A 181 2.85 9.87 -0.87
C VAL A 181 3.71 9.74 0.39
N HIS A 182 3.08 9.64 1.57
CA HIS A 182 3.79 9.47 2.83
C HIS A 182 4.71 8.24 2.82
N TYR A 183 4.21 7.09 2.36
CA TYR A 183 5.02 5.88 2.31
C TYR A 183 6.10 5.95 1.23
N PHE A 184 5.89 6.61 0.11
CA PHE A 184 6.95 6.85 -0.87
C PHE A 184 8.09 7.67 -0.27
N ASP A 185 7.78 8.76 0.46
CA ASP A 185 8.79 9.60 1.12
C ASP A 185 9.51 8.84 2.25
N GLN A 186 8.79 8.02 3.02
CA GLN A 186 9.38 7.16 4.04
C GLN A 186 10.34 6.12 3.44
N MET A 187 9.91 5.43 2.38
CA MET A 187 10.73 4.43 1.68
C MET A 187 11.96 5.06 1.03
N ALA A 188 11.87 6.29 0.52
CA ALA A 188 13.02 7.04 0.03
C ALA A 188 14.00 7.39 1.16
N THR A 189 13.47 7.82 2.32
CA THR A 189 14.26 8.09 3.53
C THR A 189 14.98 6.83 4.04
N ASP A 190 14.31 5.69 4.01
CA ASP A 190 14.85 4.38 4.38
C ASP A 190 15.78 3.77 3.31
N LYS A 191 16.03 4.49 2.20
CA LYS A 191 16.87 4.05 1.06
C LYS A 191 16.37 2.76 0.41
N LEU A 192 15.07 2.52 0.44
CA LEU A 192 14.40 1.45 -0.30
C LEU A 192 14.01 1.91 -1.70
N LEU A 193 13.75 3.21 -1.85
CA LEU A 193 13.51 3.88 -3.11
C LEU A 193 14.53 4.99 -3.31
N PRO A 194 14.86 5.35 -4.57
CA PRO A 194 15.60 6.57 -4.80
C PRO A 194 14.72 7.80 -4.53
N THR A 195 15.36 8.89 -4.13
CA THR A 195 14.69 10.15 -3.79
C THR A 195 14.24 10.91 -5.04
N ARG A 196 13.24 11.77 -4.90
CA ARG A 196 12.84 12.72 -5.96
C ARG A 196 13.98 13.67 -6.37
N LYS A 197 14.74 14.16 -5.40
CA LYS A 197 15.87 15.08 -5.64
C LYS A 197 16.93 14.49 -6.58
N GLN A 198 17.09 13.16 -6.59
CA GLN A 198 18.00 12.49 -7.52
C GLN A 198 17.50 12.53 -8.98
N LEU A 199 16.20 12.75 -9.21
CA LEU A 199 15.62 12.97 -10.55
C LEU A 199 15.65 14.44 -10.96
N ASP A 200 15.44 15.37 -10.03
CA ASP A 200 15.38 16.81 -10.34
C ASP A 200 16.73 17.40 -10.80
N GLY A 201 17.84 16.70 -10.51
CA GLY A 201 19.20 17.08 -10.92
C GLY A 201 19.74 16.36 -12.15
N MET A 202 18.92 15.57 -12.84
CA MET A 202 19.25 14.83 -14.08
C MET A 202 18.60 15.48 -15.29
#